data_AF-A0A0S8C569-F1
#
_entry.id   AF-A0A0S8C569-F1
#
_cell.length_a   1.000
_cell.length_b   1.000
_cell.length_c   1.000
_cell.angle_alpha   90.00
_cell.angle_beta   90.00
_cell.angle_gamma   90.00
#
_symmetry.space_group_name_H-M   'P 1'
#
loop_
_entity.id
_entity.type
_entity.pdbx_description
1 polymer ?
#
loop_
_entity_poly.entity_id
_entity_poly.type
_entity_poly.pdbx_seq_one_letter_code
_entity_poly.pdbx_strand_id
1 'polypeptide(L)'
;MANEEPKARNAPEIDLAEVEKLLEALERDLKKVQSGTRDVQVLRDEVETLKNVLSSPVRRHHWVRDGLHAIHEGFENVVDSAVAEGLRASRYIAEIGRMLGM
;
A
#
# COMPACT_ATOMS: atom_id res chain seq x y z
N MET A 1 -22.11 28.17 18.97
CA MET A 1 -20.75 27.81 19.44
C MET A 1 -20.57 26.32 19.18
N ALA A 2 -19.35 25.95 18.79
CA ALA A 2 -18.98 24.73 18.06
C ALA A 2 -19.62 23.43 18.59
N ASN A 3 -20.15 22.64 17.67
CA ASN A 3 -20.62 21.29 17.89
C ASN A 3 -19.38 20.41 18.09
N GLU A 4 -19.09 20.01 19.34
CA GLU A 4 -18.08 19.01 19.62
C GLU A 4 -18.63 17.65 19.21
N GLU A 5 -18.24 17.20 18.01
CA GLU A 5 -18.51 15.84 17.55
C GLU A 5 -17.71 14.84 18.41
N PRO A 6 -18.36 13.77 18.92
CA PRO A 6 -17.73 12.85 19.83
C PRO A 6 -16.68 12.00 19.11
N LYS A 7 -15.47 11.98 19.69
CA LYS A 7 -14.38 11.02 19.48
C LYS A 7 -14.79 9.70 18.80
N ALA A 8 -14.39 9.52 17.55
CA ALA A 8 -14.05 8.20 17.04
C ALA A 8 -12.72 7.77 17.72
N ARG A 9 -12.83 7.02 18.81
CA ARG A 9 -11.76 6.13 19.26
C ARG A 9 -12.08 4.77 18.64
N ASN A 10 -11.54 4.42 17.48
CA ASN A 10 -11.72 3.07 16.93
C ASN A 10 -10.53 2.63 16.09
N ALA A 11 -9.60 1.88 16.71
CA ALA A 11 -8.44 1.24 16.10
C ALA A 11 -7.45 2.23 15.43
N PRO A 12 -6.21 1.83 15.09
CA PRO A 12 -5.42 2.60 14.14
C PRO A 12 -6.20 2.63 12.81
N GLU A 13 -6.97 3.69 12.60
CA GLU A 13 -7.68 3.93 11.35
C GLU A 13 -6.61 4.22 10.30
N ILE A 14 -6.48 3.33 9.31
CA ILE A 14 -5.49 3.49 8.25
C ILE A 14 -5.75 4.83 7.55
N ASP A 15 -4.74 5.71 7.58
CA ASP A 15 -4.79 7.02 6.93
C ASP A 15 -4.85 6.85 5.40
N LEU A 16 -6.06 6.87 4.85
CA LEU A 16 -6.30 6.67 3.41
C LEU A 16 -5.49 7.63 2.52
N ALA A 17 -5.26 8.85 3.00
CA ALA A 17 -4.46 9.85 2.28
C ALA A 17 -2.97 9.47 2.22
N GLU A 18 -2.43 8.85 3.27
CA GLU A 18 -1.04 8.37 3.27
C GLU A 18 -0.90 7.12 2.39
N VAL A 19 -1.91 6.26 2.39
CA VAL A 19 -1.98 5.09 1.50
C VAL A 19 -2.00 5.52 0.03
N GLU A 20 -2.80 6.52 -0.32
CA GLU A 20 -2.88 7.04 -1.69
C GLU A 20 -1.53 7.59 -2.16
N LYS A 21 -0.85 8.40 -1.34
CA LYS A 21 0.50 8.90 -1.65
C LYS A 21 1.52 7.76 -1.82
N LEU A 22 1.44 6.73 -0.97
CA LEU A 22 2.33 5.57 -1.05
C LEU A 22 2.08 4.78 -2.33
N LEU A 23 0.83 4.57 -2.72
CA LEU A 23 0.44 3.93 -3.97
C LEU A 23 0.95 4.71 -5.19
N GLU A 24 0.83 6.03 -5.20
CA GLU A 24 1.37 6.86 -6.29
C GLU A 24 2.89 6.75 -6.40
N ALA A 25 3.60 6.75 -5.26
CA ALA A 25 5.04 6.56 -5.23
C ALA A 25 5.43 5.16 -5.75
N LEU A 26 4.72 4.11 -5.30
CA LEU A 26 4.88 2.73 -5.76
C LEU A 26 4.69 2.63 -7.26
N GLU A 27 3.58 3.14 -7.79
CA GLU A 27 3.25 3.06 -9.20
C GLU A 27 4.35 3.72 -10.05
N ARG A 28 4.90 4.85 -9.60
CA ARG A 28 6.00 5.55 -10.28
C ARG A 28 7.30 4.75 -10.25
N ASP A 29 7.64 4.10 -9.13
CA ASP A 29 8.83 3.23 -9.04
C ASP A 29 8.64 1.96 -9.88
N LEU A 30 7.49 1.30 -9.78
CA LEU A 30 7.15 0.10 -10.55
C LEU A 30 7.17 0.39 -12.06
N LYS A 31 6.69 1.55 -12.52
CA LYS A 31 6.78 1.97 -13.93
C LYS A 31 8.21 2.14 -14.43
N LYS A 32 9.17 2.48 -13.55
CA LYS A 32 10.59 2.58 -13.93
C LYS A 32 11.23 1.20 -14.06
N VAL A 33 10.71 0.20 -13.36
CA VAL A 33 11.17 -1.18 -13.44
C VAL A 33 10.50 -1.87 -14.64
N GLN A 34 11.06 -1.68 -15.83
CA GLN A 34 10.60 -2.34 -17.06
C GLN A 34 10.93 -3.85 -17.11
N SER A 35 11.91 -4.31 -16.32
CA SER A 35 12.37 -5.69 -16.29
C SER A 35 12.04 -6.31 -14.92
N GLY A 36 10.75 -6.43 -14.62
CA GLY A 36 10.27 -7.02 -13.38
C GLY A 36 10.04 -8.52 -13.53
N THR A 37 10.55 -9.31 -12.58
CA THR A 37 10.16 -10.71 -12.38
C THR A 37 8.65 -10.83 -12.12
N ARG A 38 8.11 -12.05 -12.18
CA ARG A 38 6.67 -12.31 -11.98
C ARG A 38 6.12 -11.65 -10.71
N ASP A 39 6.92 -11.59 -9.65
CA ASP A 39 6.57 -10.97 -8.37
C ASP A 39 6.35 -9.46 -8.47
N VAL A 40 7.12 -8.77 -9.31
CA VAL A 40 6.94 -7.33 -9.58
C VAL A 40 5.66 -7.08 -10.39
N GLN A 41 5.30 -8.00 -11.30
CA GLN A 41 4.01 -7.93 -12.02
C GLN A 41 2.83 -8.10 -11.06
N VAL A 42 2.92 -9.06 -10.13
CA VAL A 42 1.90 -9.28 -9.09
C VAL A 42 1.76 -8.02 -8.22
N LEU A 43 2.87 -7.46 -7.74
CA LEU A 43 2.85 -6.22 -6.94
C LEU A 43 2.17 -5.06 -7.69
N ARG A 44 2.41 -4.92 -9.00
CA ARG A 44 1.76 -3.89 -9.82
C ARG A 44 0.25 -4.10 -9.93
N ASP A 45 -0.20 -5.34 -10.04
CA ASP A 45 -1.62 -5.70 -10.10
C ASP A 45 -2.32 -5.39 -8.76
N GLU A 46 -1.69 -5.73 -7.64
CA GLU A 46 -2.18 -5.40 -6.29
C GLU A 46 -2.28 -3.89 -6.05
N VAL A 47 -1.28 -3.12 -6.50
CA VAL A 47 -1.30 -1.65 -6.44
C VAL A 47 -2.45 -1.06 -7.25
N GLU A 48 -2.66 -1.56 -8.46
CA GLU A 48 -3.75 -1.10 -9.32
C GLU A 48 -5.12 -1.46 -8.71
N THR A 49 -5.23 -2.66 -8.15
CA THR A 49 -6.43 -3.12 -7.44
C THR A 49 -6.73 -2.23 -6.23
N LEU A 50 -5.75 -1.95 -5.38
CA LEU A 50 -5.95 -1.09 -4.21
C LEU A 50 -6.28 0.35 -4.61
N LYS A 51 -5.68 0.87 -5.69
CA LYS A 51 -6.02 2.18 -6.24
C LYS A 51 -7.47 2.23 -6.75
N ASN A 52 -7.93 1.18 -7.43
CA ASN A 52 -9.33 1.07 -7.86
C ASN A 52 -10.29 0.99 -6.67
N VAL A 53 -9.90 0.32 -5.59
CA VAL A 53 -10.65 0.29 -4.33
C VAL A 53 -10.74 1.67 -3.68
N LEU A 54 -9.65 2.43 -3.63
CA LEU A 54 -9.63 3.80 -3.09
C LEU A 54 -10.45 4.78 -3.94
N SER A 55 -10.44 4.60 -5.26
CA SER A 55 -11.24 5.39 -6.20
C SER A 55 -12.74 5.04 -6.13
N SER A 56 -13.08 3.87 -5.59
CA SER A 56 -14.47 3.41 -5.47
C SER A 56 -15.25 4.25 -4.45
N PRO A 57 -16.51 4.64 -4.74
CA PRO A 57 -17.35 5.42 -3.84
C PRO A 57 -17.72 4.67 -2.54
N VAL A 58 -17.54 3.35 -2.49
CA VAL A 58 -17.75 2.52 -1.30
C VAL A 58 -16.40 2.23 -0.63
N ARG A 59 -15.83 3.25 0.01
CA ARG A 59 -14.54 3.15 0.70
C ARG A 59 -14.71 2.35 1.99
N ARG A 60 -14.23 1.10 1.99
CA ARG A 60 -14.20 0.26 3.20
C ARG A 60 -12.76 0.15 3.70
N HIS A 61 -12.51 0.60 4.93
CA HIS A 61 -11.18 0.54 5.55
C HIS A 61 -10.59 -0.88 5.58
N HIS A 62 -11.44 -1.90 5.70
CA HIS A 62 -10.99 -3.29 5.69
C HIS A 62 -10.43 -3.72 4.33
N TRP A 63 -10.95 -3.21 3.20
CA TRP A 63 -10.39 -3.53 1.87
C TRP A 63 -9.06 -2.81 1.64
N VAL A 64 -8.91 -1.61 2.20
CA VAL A 64 -7.65 -0.87 2.12
C VAL A 64 -6.56 -1.56 2.93
N ARG A 65 -6.92 -2.02 4.12
CA ARG A 65 -6.04 -2.83 4.97
C ARG A 65 -5.61 -4.12 4.28
N ASP A 66 -6.55 -4.81 3.65
CA ASP A 66 -6.30 -6.06 2.93
C ASP A 66 -5.35 -5.85 1.75
N GLY A 67 -5.60 -4.82 0.93
CA GLY A 67 -4.70 -4.48 -0.19
C GLY A 67 -3.31 -4.01 0.27
N LEU A 68 -3.20 -3.26 1.37
CA LEU A 68 -1.89 -2.92 1.94
C LEU A 68 -1.13 -4.16 2.40
N HIS A 69 -1.83 -5.13 2.99
CA HIS A 69 -1.22 -6.40 3.39
C HIS A 69 -0.74 -7.20 2.18
N ALA A 70 -1.55 -7.28 1.12
CA ALA A 70 -1.16 -7.95 -0.12
C ALA A 70 0.05 -7.29 -0.79
N ILE A 71 0.11 -5.95 -0.81
CA ILE A 71 1.28 -5.19 -1.29
C ILE A 71 2.51 -5.45 -0.40
N HIS A 72 2.34 -5.51 0.91
CA HIS A 72 3.42 -5.84 1.85
C HIS A 72 4.02 -7.22 1.55
N GLU A 73 3.17 -8.25 1.44
CA GLU A 73 3.59 -9.61 1.08
C GLU A 73 4.23 -9.66 -0.32
N GLY A 74 3.68 -8.93 -1.29
CA GLY A 74 4.25 -8.80 -2.63
C GLY A 74 5.69 -8.26 -2.59
N PHE A 75 5.97 -7.28 -1.73
CA PHE A 75 7.34 -6.79 -1.54
C PHE A 75 8.26 -7.78 -0.84
N GLU A 76 7.78 -8.53 0.16
CA GLU A 76 8.59 -9.56 0.81
C GLU A 76 9.06 -10.62 -0.20
N ASN A 77 8.17 -11.02 -1.12
CA ASN A 77 8.52 -11.92 -2.22
C ASN A 77 9.52 -11.30 -3.21
N VAL A 78 9.41 -9.99 -3.51
CA VAL A 78 10.37 -9.29 -4.38
C VAL A 78 11.75 -9.15 -3.73
N VAL A 79 11.80 -8.92 -2.41
CA VAL A 79 13.07 -8.84 -1.64
C VAL A 79 13.81 -10.18 -1.67
N ASP A 80 13.08 -11.28 -1.50
CA ASP A 80 13.64 -12.63 -1.55
C ASP A 80 14.24 -12.97 -2.93
N SER A 81 13.66 -12.43 -4.00
CA SER A 81 14.03 -12.75 -5.39
C SER A 81 15.35 -12.12 -5.88
N ALA A 82 16.22 -11.56 -5.03
CA ALA A 82 17.52 -10.94 -5.40
C ALA A 82 17.48 -9.78 -6.42
N VAL A 83 16.29 -9.32 -6.83
CA VAL A 83 16.05 -8.13 -7.70
C VAL A 83 16.01 -6.82 -6.88
N ALA A 84 16.15 -6.93 -5.56
CA ALA A 84 15.91 -5.88 -4.57
C ALA A 84 16.84 -4.64 -4.64
N GLU A 85 17.94 -4.68 -5.40
CA GLU A 85 18.89 -3.56 -5.41
C GLU A 85 18.34 -2.32 -6.14
N GLY A 86 17.35 -2.48 -7.03
CA GLY A 86 16.74 -1.37 -7.78
C GLY A 86 15.42 -0.84 -7.20
N LEU A 87 14.67 -1.70 -6.50
CA LEU A 87 13.37 -1.35 -5.92
C LEU A 87 13.61 -1.07 -4.43
N ARG A 88 13.18 0.09 -3.91
CA ARG A 88 13.26 0.39 -2.46
C ARG A 88 12.26 -0.44 -1.65
N ALA A 89 12.15 -1.73 -1.94
CA ALA A 89 11.19 -2.67 -1.40
C ALA A 89 11.23 -2.69 0.12
N SER A 90 12.42 -2.78 0.73
CA SER A 90 12.59 -2.74 2.18
C SER A 90 12.05 -1.45 2.84
N ARG A 91 12.15 -0.30 2.14
CA ARG A 91 11.58 0.96 2.63
C ARG A 91 10.05 0.91 2.59
N TYR A 92 9.48 0.42 1.49
CA TYR A 92 8.04 0.32 1.34
C TYR A 92 7.44 -0.70 2.31
N ILE A 93 8.08 -1.84 2.54
CA ILE A 93 7.70 -2.82 3.58
C ILE A 93 7.62 -2.11 4.94
N ALA A 94 8.64 -1.36 5.33
CA ALA A 94 8.65 -0.65 6.60
C ALA A 94 7.58 0.45 6.70
N GLU A 95 7.35 1.23 5.64
CA GLU A 95 6.32 2.27 5.62
C GLU A 95 4.91 1.67 5.66
N ILE A 96 4.66 0.60 4.92
CA ILE A 96 3.38 -0.12 4.91
C ILE A 96 3.15 -0.81 6.26
N GLY A 97 4.16 -1.48 6.83
CA GLY A 97 4.08 -2.09 8.16
C GLY A 97 3.71 -1.08 9.23
N ARG A 98 4.30 0.13 9.17
CA ARG A 98 3.96 1.24 10.06
C ARG A 98 2.50 1.70 9.90
N MET A 99 1.98 1.76 8.68
CA MET A 99 0.56 2.10 8.42
C MET A 99 -0.40 1.01 8.88
N LEU A 100 0.02 -0.26 8.78
CA LEU A 100 -0.75 -1.41 9.24
C LEU A 100 -0.66 -1.62 10.76
N GLY A 101 0.31 -0.99 11.43
CA GLY A 101 0.57 -1.13 12.86
C GLY A 101 1.20 -2.47 13.23
N MET A 102 2.03 -3.03 12.34
CA MET A 102 2.81 -4.27 12.55
C MET A 102 4.17 -4.00 13.18
#